data_AF-A0A7C4PC18-F1
#
_entry.id   AF-A0A7C4PC18-F1
#
_cell.length_a   1.000
_cell.length_b   1.000
_cell.length_c   1.000
_cell.angle_alpha   90.00
_cell.angle_beta   90.00
_cell.angle_gamma   90.00
#
_symmetry.space_group_name_H-M   'P 1'
#
loop_
_entity.id
_entity.type
_entity.pdbx_description
1 polymer ?
#
loop_
_entity_poly.entity_id
_entity_poly.type
_entity_poly.pdbx_seq_one_letter_code
_entity_poly.pdbx_strand_id
1 'polypeptide(L)'
;MIKTYRLFIKSIKLFILFLFFIDFSYGQTHFNSSNEKIRYYKERYKVQNAYEKITDNHGNGFESLYGTRNMRVILFGVAYRGGANNYYHKTNKRDNKNPLPADGIMNLSKEGFSTAVYLYNTNYNDSLQLFVNENSKDTLWYLQNSLNSRAKIRELMLLVKSAIDNPQKGPIYLHCWNGWHQSGFSAALILMQFCKITNEQALEYWRLNTDGLFEGYEHIEKRIYEFRPFDDINISDSTRMQICPCLK
;
A
#
# COMPACT_ATOMS: atom_id res chain seq x y z
N MET A 1 -45.29 -46.65 49.72
CA MET A 1 -45.34 -46.98 48.28
C MET A 1 -44.09 -46.42 47.64
N ILE A 2 -43.32 -47.31 47.02
CA ILE A 2 -41.95 -47.15 46.51
C ILE A 2 -41.94 -46.33 45.22
N LYS A 3 -40.93 -45.47 45.03
CA LYS A 3 -40.10 -45.42 43.80
C LYS A 3 -38.91 -44.48 43.95
N THR A 4 -37.78 -45.09 44.27
CA THR A 4 -36.41 -44.63 44.07
C THR A 4 -36.13 -44.53 42.56
N TYR A 5 -35.69 -43.37 42.08
CA TYR A 5 -35.13 -43.24 40.73
C TYR A 5 -33.60 -43.10 40.82
N ARG A 6 -32.91 -44.19 40.46
CA ARG A 6 -31.47 -44.21 40.16
C ARG A 6 -31.28 -43.59 38.77
N LEU A 7 -30.53 -42.51 38.67
CA LEU A 7 -30.06 -41.98 37.39
C LEU A 7 -28.64 -42.49 37.12
N PHE A 8 -28.54 -43.18 35.98
CA PHE A 8 -27.35 -43.76 35.38
C PHE A 8 -26.34 -42.66 34.98
N ILE A 9 -25.12 -42.72 35.50
CA ILE A 9 -23.99 -41.96 34.97
C ILE A 9 -23.45 -42.75 33.77
N LYS A 10 -23.75 -42.30 32.55
CA LYS A 10 -23.02 -42.74 31.34
C LYS A 10 -21.85 -41.79 31.13
N SER A 11 -20.65 -42.38 31.09
CA SER A 11 -19.37 -41.73 30.83
C SER A 11 -19.35 -41.06 29.45
N ILE A 12 -19.28 -39.73 29.43
CA ILE A 12 -18.99 -38.96 28.22
C ILE A 12 -17.47 -38.94 28.07
N LYS A 13 -16.96 -39.63 27.05
CA LYS A 13 -15.57 -39.49 26.62
C LYS A 13 -15.39 -38.09 26.01
N LEU A 14 -14.74 -37.21 26.75
CA LEU A 14 -14.37 -35.87 26.29
C LEU A 14 -13.20 -36.02 25.29
N PHE A 15 -13.49 -35.85 24.00
CA PHE A 15 -12.47 -35.79 22.96
C PHE A 15 -11.87 -34.38 22.96
N ILE A 16 -10.73 -34.20 23.63
CA ILE A 16 -9.98 -32.94 23.61
C ILE A 16 -9.30 -32.84 22.24
N LEU A 17 -9.93 -32.11 21.32
CA LEU A 17 -9.31 -31.70 20.06
C LEU A 17 -8.33 -30.57 20.38
N PHE A 18 -7.04 -30.90 20.47
CA PHE A 18 -5.95 -29.94 20.56
C PHE A 18 -5.86 -29.19 19.22
N LEU A 19 -6.63 -28.11 19.07
CA LEU A 19 -6.40 -27.16 18.00
C LEU A 19 -5.11 -26.42 18.37
N PHE A 20 -4.03 -26.76 17.67
CA PHE A 20 -2.82 -25.95 17.61
C PHE A 20 -3.23 -24.56 17.13
N PHE A 21 -3.41 -23.64 18.07
CA PHE A 21 -3.28 -22.22 17.77
C PHE A 21 -1.82 -22.02 17.38
N ILE A 22 -1.57 -21.91 16.07
CA ILE A 22 -0.34 -21.29 15.60
C ILE A 22 -0.47 -19.83 16.05
N ASP A 23 0.13 -19.53 17.19
CA ASP A 23 0.37 -18.15 17.60
C ASP A 23 1.29 -17.54 16.54
N PHE A 24 0.68 -16.88 15.54
CA PHE A 24 1.39 -15.87 14.77
C PHE A 24 1.73 -14.76 15.76
N SER A 25 2.90 -14.90 16.40
CA SER A 25 3.56 -13.80 17.08
C SER A 25 3.85 -12.75 16.00
N TYR A 26 2.96 -11.79 15.84
CA TYR A 26 3.22 -10.57 15.07
C TYR A 26 4.21 -9.73 15.89
N GLY A 27 5.47 -10.17 15.86
CA GLY A 27 6.61 -9.37 16.27
C GLY A 27 6.77 -8.22 15.28
N GLN A 28 6.98 -7.03 15.84
CA GLN A 28 7.29 -5.81 15.14
C GLN A 28 8.41 -6.03 14.10
N THR A 29 8.21 -5.61 12.85
CA THR A 29 9.30 -5.58 11.86
C THR A 29 10.13 -4.33 12.04
N HIS A 30 10.88 -4.28 13.15
CA HIS A 30 11.98 -3.33 13.28
C HIS A 30 13.12 -3.79 12.38
N PHE A 31 13.43 -2.97 11.37
CA PHE A 31 14.56 -3.23 10.49
C PHE A 31 15.81 -2.55 11.03
N ASN A 32 16.90 -3.28 11.17
CA ASN A 32 18.18 -2.71 11.61
C ASN A 32 18.83 -1.86 10.51
N SER A 33 18.40 -2.03 9.25
CA SER A 33 18.91 -1.29 8.11
C SER A 33 17.89 -1.17 6.98
N SER A 34 18.08 -0.19 6.08
CA SER A 34 17.21 -0.05 4.90
C SER A 34 17.30 -1.28 3.98
N ASN A 35 18.47 -1.92 3.89
CA ASN A 35 18.66 -3.14 3.09
C ASN A 35 17.78 -4.30 3.57
N GLU A 36 17.66 -4.46 4.88
CA GLU A 36 16.81 -5.48 5.50
C GLU A 36 15.34 -5.22 5.19
N LYS A 37 14.88 -3.97 5.34
CA LYS A 37 13.53 -3.52 4.98
C LYS A 37 13.21 -3.82 3.51
N ILE A 38 14.11 -3.45 2.60
CA ILE A 38 13.94 -3.64 1.15
C ILE A 38 13.84 -5.13 0.83
N ARG A 39 14.72 -5.95 1.40
CA ARG A 39 14.71 -7.41 1.18
C ARG A 39 13.41 -8.03 1.68
N TYR A 40 13.00 -7.68 2.91
CA TYR A 40 11.76 -8.14 3.49
C TYR A 40 10.58 -7.89 2.57
N TYR A 41 10.40 -6.66 2.07
CA TYR A 41 9.26 -6.33 1.23
C TYR A 41 9.32 -6.91 -0.19
N LYS A 42 10.53 -7.16 -0.73
CA LYS A 42 10.71 -7.92 -1.98
C LYS A 42 10.23 -9.37 -1.80
N GLU A 43 10.65 -10.02 -0.72
CA GLU A 43 10.29 -11.41 -0.41
C GLU A 43 8.82 -11.55 0.01
N ARG A 44 8.27 -10.56 0.72
CA ARG A 44 6.88 -10.53 1.20
C ARG A 44 5.88 -10.51 0.05
N TYR A 45 6.10 -9.67 -0.96
CA TYR A 45 5.14 -9.49 -2.07
C TYR A 45 5.50 -10.24 -3.35
N LYS A 46 6.74 -10.72 -3.49
CA LYS A 46 7.23 -11.57 -4.59
C LYS A 46 7.04 -10.99 -6.00
N VAL A 47 6.82 -9.68 -6.12
CA VAL A 47 6.74 -8.99 -7.40
C VAL A 47 8.13 -8.64 -7.92
N GLN A 48 8.37 -8.83 -9.21
CA GLN A 48 9.69 -8.68 -9.83
C GLN A 48 9.93 -7.28 -10.41
N ASN A 49 8.85 -6.61 -10.85
CA ASN A 49 8.93 -5.34 -11.58
C ASN A 49 7.78 -4.40 -11.22
N ALA A 50 7.81 -3.18 -11.76
CA ALA A 50 6.81 -2.15 -11.46
C ALA A 50 5.43 -2.38 -12.13
N TYR A 51 5.32 -3.39 -13.01
CA TYR A 51 4.12 -3.76 -13.77
C TYR A 51 3.41 -5.00 -13.25
N GLU A 52 3.85 -5.58 -12.14
CA GLU A 52 3.17 -6.70 -11.48
C GLU A 52 2.19 -6.19 -10.40
N LYS A 53 1.04 -6.85 -10.28
CA LYS A 53 -0.04 -6.46 -9.35
C LYS A 53 0.12 -7.30 -8.08
N ILE A 54 0.26 -6.64 -6.93
CA ILE A 54 0.18 -7.26 -5.60
C ILE A 54 -1.29 -7.55 -5.26
N THR A 55 -2.15 -6.58 -5.56
CA THR A 55 -3.61 -6.78 -5.60
C THR A 55 -4.15 -6.39 -6.98
N ASP A 56 -5.08 -7.19 -7.50
CA ASP A 56 -5.68 -7.00 -8.81
C ASP A 56 -6.70 -5.84 -8.83
N ASN A 57 -7.38 -5.65 -9.96
CA ASN A 57 -8.39 -4.62 -10.10
C ASN A 57 -9.62 -4.80 -9.22
N HIS A 58 -9.80 -5.94 -8.57
CA HIS A 58 -10.91 -6.26 -7.67
C HIS A 58 -10.44 -6.39 -6.21
N GLY A 59 -9.16 -6.10 -5.95
CA GLY A 59 -8.52 -6.22 -4.64
C GLY A 59 -8.15 -7.65 -4.22
N ASN A 60 -8.16 -8.61 -5.13
CA ASN A 60 -7.70 -9.98 -4.88
C ASN A 60 -6.19 -10.11 -5.10
N GLY A 61 -5.59 -11.19 -4.60
CA GLY A 61 -4.16 -11.49 -4.77
C GLY A 61 -3.50 -11.68 -3.42
N PHE A 62 -3.13 -10.58 -2.78
CA PHE A 62 -2.54 -10.61 -1.44
C PHE A 62 -3.55 -10.22 -0.36
N GLU A 63 -4.16 -11.22 0.28
CA GLU A 63 -5.29 -11.02 1.22
C GLU A 63 -4.96 -10.07 2.38
N SER A 64 -3.72 -10.06 2.89
CA SER A 64 -3.30 -9.14 3.95
C SER A 64 -3.31 -7.66 3.54
N LEU A 65 -3.44 -7.37 2.24
CA LEU A 65 -3.57 -6.02 1.67
C LEU A 65 -4.99 -5.75 1.16
N TYR A 66 -5.97 -6.59 1.52
CA TYR A 66 -7.36 -6.38 1.14
C TYR A 66 -7.88 -5.02 1.62
N GLY A 67 -8.73 -4.39 0.81
CA GLY A 67 -9.10 -2.98 0.94
C GLY A 67 -8.30 -2.07 0.00
N THR A 68 -7.14 -2.53 -0.49
CA THR A 68 -6.45 -1.97 -1.65
C THR A 68 -6.88 -2.68 -2.95
N ARG A 69 -6.67 -2.04 -4.09
CA ARG A 69 -6.78 -2.64 -5.44
C ARG A 69 -5.72 -2.08 -6.37
N ASN A 70 -5.41 -2.80 -7.44
CA ASN A 70 -4.36 -2.44 -8.41
C ASN A 70 -3.06 -1.99 -7.72
N MET A 71 -2.69 -2.68 -6.64
CA MET A 71 -1.52 -2.30 -5.85
C MET A 71 -0.25 -2.76 -6.57
N ARG A 72 0.73 -1.85 -6.71
CA ARG A 72 2.03 -2.12 -7.34
C ARG A 72 3.16 -1.45 -6.59
N VAL A 73 4.35 -1.99 -6.76
CA VAL A 73 5.58 -1.35 -6.27
C VAL A 73 5.92 -0.12 -7.11
N ILE A 74 6.35 0.96 -6.43
CA ILE A 74 7.04 2.10 -7.05
C ILE A 74 8.52 2.01 -6.70
N LEU A 75 8.82 1.85 -5.41
CA LEU A 75 10.15 1.68 -4.85
C LEU A 75 10.07 0.58 -3.78
N PHE A 76 10.84 -0.50 -3.94
CA PHE A 76 10.78 -1.67 -3.04
C PHE A 76 11.01 -1.27 -1.59
N GLY A 77 10.08 -1.65 -0.71
CA GLY A 77 10.15 -1.36 0.73
C GLY A 77 10.01 0.12 1.11
N VAL A 78 9.64 0.98 0.16
CA VAL A 78 9.57 2.44 0.35
C VAL A 78 8.21 2.99 -0.07
N ALA A 79 7.77 2.73 -1.30
CA ALA A 79 6.56 3.35 -1.84
C ALA A 79 5.83 2.40 -2.79
N TYR A 80 4.51 2.39 -2.64
CA TYR A 80 3.57 1.58 -3.40
C TYR A 80 2.43 2.45 -3.90
N ARG A 81 1.86 2.11 -5.05
CA ARG A 81 0.70 2.81 -5.63
C ARG A 81 -0.49 1.87 -5.75
N GLY A 82 -1.71 2.39 -5.73
CA GLY A 82 -2.91 1.62 -6.02
C GLY A 82 -4.21 2.42 -5.86
N GLY A 83 -5.33 1.73 -5.70
CA GLY A 83 -6.66 2.28 -5.51
C GLY A 83 -7.33 1.80 -4.23
N ALA A 84 -8.43 2.44 -3.87
CA ALA A 84 -9.29 2.00 -2.77
C ALA A 84 -10.30 0.95 -3.27
N ASN A 85 -10.38 -0.21 -2.62
CA ASN A 85 -11.28 -1.28 -3.03
C ASN A 85 -12.73 -1.08 -2.60
N ASN A 86 -13.33 0.06 -2.94
CA ASN A 86 -14.68 0.42 -2.51
C ASN A 86 -15.78 -0.31 -3.29
N TYR A 87 -15.72 -0.25 -4.62
CA TYR A 87 -16.78 -0.77 -5.48
C TYR A 87 -16.82 -2.30 -5.54
N TYR A 88 -15.66 -2.96 -5.41
CA TYR A 88 -15.53 -4.42 -5.40
C TYR A 88 -15.34 -4.99 -4.00
N HIS A 89 -15.57 -4.20 -2.95
CA HIS A 89 -15.51 -4.69 -1.58
C HIS A 89 -16.56 -5.80 -1.37
N LYS A 90 -16.15 -6.91 -0.76
CA LYS A 90 -16.98 -8.11 -0.58
C LYS A 90 -18.08 -7.89 0.46
N THR A 91 -17.78 -7.17 1.54
CA THR A 91 -18.66 -7.03 2.72
C THR A 91 -19.05 -5.60 3.08
N ASN A 92 -18.38 -4.59 2.50
CA ASN A 92 -18.54 -3.18 2.84
C ASN A 92 -18.44 -2.34 1.57
N LYS A 93 -19.28 -2.67 0.59
CA LYS A 93 -19.28 -2.01 -0.72
C LYS A 93 -19.74 -0.56 -0.57
N ARG A 94 -18.98 0.36 -1.17
CA ARG A 94 -19.25 1.80 -1.16
C ARG A 94 -19.10 2.38 -2.56
N ASP A 95 -19.56 3.61 -2.76
CA ASP A 95 -19.29 4.33 -3.99
C ASP A 95 -17.76 4.39 -4.26
N ASN A 96 -17.37 4.27 -5.52
CA ASN A 96 -15.95 4.18 -5.87
C ASN A 96 -15.19 5.48 -5.55
N LYS A 97 -15.88 6.63 -5.53
CA LYS A 97 -15.33 7.96 -5.25
C LYS A 97 -15.18 8.21 -3.76
N ASN A 98 -14.56 7.26 -3.05
CA ASN A 98 -14.29 7.35 -1.63
C ASN A 98 -12.79 7.14 -1.33
N PRO A 99 -12.33 7.59 -0.16
CA PRO A 99 -11.05 7.17 0.44
C PRO A 99 -10.98 5.65 0.65
N LEU A 100 -9.85 5.16 1.17
CA LEU A 100 -9.71 3.77 1.58
C LEU A 100 -10.84 3.35 2.54
N PRO A 101 -11.31 2.09 2.46
CA PRO A 101 -12.14 1.53 3.52
C PRO A 101 -11.30 1.36 4.79
N ALA A 102 -11.96 1.43 5.95
CA ALA A 102 -11.28 1.44 7.25
C ALA A 102 -10.42 0.19 7.46
N ASP A 103 -10.91 -0.98 7.05
CA ASP A 103 -10.17 -2.24 7.07
C ASP A 103 -8.96 -2.23 6.12
N GLY A 104 -9.04 -1.54 4.97
CA GLY A 104 -7.88 -1.30 4.11
C GLY A 104 -6.76 -0.53 4.80
N ILE A 105 -7.09 0.49 5.60
CA ILE A 105 -6.12 1.25 6.41
C ILE A 105 -5.52 0.34 7.49
N MET A 106 -6.35 -0.44 8.18
CA MET A 106 -5.91 -1.39 9.20
C MET A 106 -4.98 -2.46 8.63
N ASN A 107 -5.30 -3.00 7.46
CA ASN A 107 -4.52 -4.01 6.77
C ASN A 107 -3.17 -3.47 6.31
N LEU A 108 -3.12 -2.25 5.76
CA LEU A 108 -1.85 -1.58 5.47
C LEU A 108 -1.01 -1.42 6.74
N SER A 109 -1.61 -0.99 7.85
CA SER A 109 -0.91 -0.85 9.13
C SER A 109 -0.36 -2.18 9.66
N LYS A 110 -1.12 -3.27 9.55
CA LYS A 110 -0.67 -4.64 9.92
C LYS A 110 0.49 -5.14 9.04
N GLU A 111 0.53 -4.71 7.78
CA GLU A 111 1.64 -4.98 6.85
C GLU A 111 2.83 -4.02 7.04
N GLY A 112 2.80 -3.19 8.08
CA GLY A 112 3.89 -2.30 8.46
C GLY A 112 3.97 -1.03 7.62
N PHE A 113 2.92 -0.62 6.89
CA PHE A 113 2.89 0.70 6.26
C PHE A 113 2.79 1.80 7.31
N SER A 114 3.63 2.82 7.18
CA SER A 114 3.65 3.96 8.11
C SER A 114 2.78 5.12 7.63
N THR A 115 2.46 5.17 6.34
CA THR A 115 1.68 6.25 5.76
C THR A 115 0.84 5.76 4.58
N ALA A 116 -0.40 6.22 4.51
CA ALA A 116 -1.20 6.19 3.30
C ALA A 116 -1.45 7.63 2.83
N VAL A 117 -1.52 7.86 1.53
CA VAL A 117 -1.79 9.18 0.95
C VAL A 117 -2.94 9.05 -0.03
N TYR A 118 -4.04 9.72 0.28
CA TYR A 118 -5.15 9.85 -0.63
C TYR A 118 -4.94 11.03 -1.59
N LEU A 119 -4.95 10.72 -2.88
CA LEU A 119 -4.57 11.69 -3.91
C LEU A 119 -5.76 12.50 -4.45
N TYR A 120 -6.93 12.36 -3.84
CA TYR A 120 -8.10 13.22 -4.03
C TYR A 120 -8.55 13.80 -2.69
N ASN A 121 -9.45 14.76 -2.70
CA ASN A 121 -10.01 15.37 -1.50
C ASN A 121 -11.44 14.86 -1.18
N THR A 122 -12.10 14.24 -2.17
CA THR A 122 -13.49 13.80 -2.07
C THR A 122 -13.71 12.87 -0.87
N ASN A 123 -14.58 13.28 0.06
CA ASN A 123 -14.97 12.53 1.26
C ASN A 123 -13.81 12.20 2.23
N TYR A 124 -12.65 12.86 2.11
CA TYR A 124 -11.51 12.59 2.99
C TYR A 124 -11.77 13.00 4.44
N ASN A 125 -12.50 14.10 4.66
CA ASN A 125 -12.81 14.59 6.01
C ASN A 125 -13.64 13.59 6.83
N ASP A 126 -14.38 12.71 6.16
CA ASP A 126 -15.21 11.68 6.80
C ASP A 126 -14.45 10.35 6.99
N SER A 127 -13.19 10.27 6.56
CA SER A 127 -12.34 9.10 6.74
C SER A 127 -11.49 9.18 8.01
N LEU A 128 -10.96 8.03 8.43
CA LEU A 128 -9.92 7.98 9.46
C LEU A 128 -8.74 8.85 9.04
N GLN A 129 -8.14 9.59 9.97
CA GLN A 129 -6.95 10.41 9.68
C GLN A 129 -5.65 9.69 10.09
N LEU A 130 -5.78 8.70 10.96
CA LEU A 130 -4.73 7.80 11.38
C LEU A 130 -5.34 6.49 11.87
N PHE A 131 -4.50 5.47 12.01
CA PHE A 131 -4.83 4.25 12.71
C PHE A 131 -3.65 3.82 13.58
N VAL A 132 -3.91 3.54 14.86
CA VAL A 132 -2.92 2.99 15.80
C VAL A 132 -3.11 1.48 15.86
N ASN A 133 -2.05 0.73 15.56
CA ASN A 133 -2.04 -0.71 15.73
C ASN A 133 -1.70 -1.04 17.18
N GLU A 134 -2.68 -1.45 17.97
CA GLU A 134 -2.48 -1.76 19.39
C GLU A 134 -1.42 -2.84 19.64
N ASN A 135 -1.24 -3.77 18.70
CA ASN A 135 -0.28 -4.87 18.85
C ASN A 135 1.16 -4.40 18.66
N SER A 136 1.44 -3.60 17.63
CA SER A 136 2.79 -3.10 17.36
C SER A 136 3.08 -1.73 18.00
N LYS A 137 2.03 -1.05 18.48
CA LYS A 137 2.03 0.36 18.91
C LYS A 137 2.46 1.35 17.83
N ASP A 138 2.51 0.92 16.56
CA ASP A 138 2.80 1.79 15.44
C ASP A 138 1.57 2.55 14.97
N THR A 139 1.80 3.69 14.34
CA THR A 139 0.75 4.51 13.75
C THR A 139 0.90 4.56 12.24
N LEU A 140 -0.17 4.25 11.53
CA LEU A 140 -0.31 4.61 10.12
C LEU A 140 -0.99 5.98 10.03
N TRP A 141 -0.29 6.94 9.45
CA TRP A 141 -0.82 8.28 9.16
C TRP A 141 -1.52 8.28 7.82
N TYR A 142 -2.79 8.67 7.78
CA TYR A 142 -3.54 8.73 6.54
C TYR A 142 -3.66 10.19 6.10
N LEU A 143 -2.87 10.59 5.10
CA LEU A 143 -2.72 11.96 4.64
C LEU A 143 -3.50 12.22 3.35
N GLN A 144 -3.73 13.50 3.04
CA GLN A 144 -4.32 13.95 1.78
C GLN A 144 -3.35 14.83 1.01
N ASN A 145 -3.15 14.55 -0.28
CA ASN A 145 -2.38 15.41 -1.17
C ASN A 145 -2.77 15.20 -2.65
N SER A 146 -3.46 16.17 -3.26
CA SER A 146 -3.90 16.09 -4.66
C SER A 146 -2.83 16.40 -5.71
N LEU A 147 -1.59 16.71 -5.31
CA LEU A 147 -0.47 17.01 -6.21
C LEU A 147 -0.79 18.12 -7.21
N ASN A 148 -1.62 19.09 -6.85
CA ASN A 148 -2.10 20.15 -7.76
C ASN A 148 -1.10 21.29 -7.99
N SER A 149 0.05 21.27 -7.31
CA SER A 149 1.10 22.27 -7.44
C SER A 149 2.48 21.66 -7.28
N ARG A 150 3.53 22.35 -7.77
CA ARG A 150 4.92 21.92 -7.60
C ARG A 150 5.30 21.81 -6.11
N ALA A 151 4.77 22.68 -5.25
CA ALA A 151 4.94 22.59 -3.79
C ALA A 151 4.36 21.29 -3.22
N LYS A 152 3.14 20.93 -3.61
CA LYS A 152 2.50 19.68 -3.19
C LYS A 152 3.23 18.43 -3.71
N ILE A 153 3.78 18.49 -4.91
CA ILE A 153 4.65 17.43 -5.43
C ILE A 153 5.94 17.36 -4.60
N ARG A 154 6.54 18.49 -4.24
CA ARG A 154 7.75 18.54 -3.42
C ARG A 154 7.52 17.95 -2.02
N GLU A 155 6.38 18.26 -1.38
CA GLU A 155 5.98 17.65 -0.11
C GLU A 155 5.96 16.11 -0.21
N LEU A 156 5.39 15.57 -1.29
CA LEU A 156 5.39 14.12 -1.53
C LEU A 156 6.82 13.57 -1.71
N MET A 157 7.69 14.25 -2.47
CA MET A 157 9.07 13.79 -2.66
C MET A 157 9.86 13.78 -1.34
N LEU A 158 9.66 14.76 -0.47
CA LEU A 158 10.24 14.76 0.87
C LEU A 158 9.70 13.63 1.76
N LEU A 159 8.40 13.34 1.68
CA LEU A 159 7.79 12.23 2.40
C LEU A 159 8.42 10.89 1.98
N VAL A 160 8.55 10.67 0.66
CA VAL A 160 9.22 9.48 0.11
C VAL A 160 10.69 9.43 0.52
N LYS A 161 11.43 10.55 0.42
CA LYS A 161 12.82 10.64 0.87
C LYS A 161 12.98 10.26 2.34
N SER A 162 12.06 10.70 3.20
CA SER A 162 12.06 10.33 4.62
C SER A 162 11.87 8.84 4.84
N ALA A 163 11.05 8.16 4.05
CA ALA A 163 10.89 6.70 4.10
C ALA A 163 12.10 5.95 3.53
N ILE A 164 12.84 6.53 2.58
CA ILE A 164 14.11 6.00 2.08
C ILE A 164 15.19 6.06 3.17
N ASP A 165 15.30 7.21 3.83
CA ASP A 165 16.40 7.50 4.77
C ASP A 165 16.22 6.86 6.14
N ASN A 166 14.99 6.50 6.51
CA ASN A 166 14.68 5.96 7.83
C ASN A 166 14.18 4.49 7.73
N PRO A 167 14.98 3.49 8.14
CA PRO A 167 14.55 2.09 8.13
C PRO A 167 13.42 1.80 9.13
N GLN A 168 13.21 2.63 10.14
CA GLN A 168 12.08 2.50 11.07
C GLN A 168 10.76 3.04 10.50
N LYS A 169 10.82 3.81 9.40
CA LYS A 169 9.60 4.22 8.68
C LYS A 169 9.20 3.12 7.70
N GLY A 170 8.04 2.54 7.95
CA GLY A 170 7.38 1.63 7.03
C GLY A 170 7.05 2.26 5.67
N PRO A 171 6.65 1.46 4.67
CA PRO A 171 6.36 1.98 3.34
C PRO A 171 5.18 2.96 3.30
N ILE A 172 5.11 3.70 2.20
CA ILE A 172 4.04 4.65 1.88
C ILE A 172 3.11 4.02 0.82
N TYR A 173 1.80 4.10 1.05
CA TYR A 173 0.80 3.71 0.06
C TYR A 173 0.10 4.93 -0.56
N LEU A 174 0.32 5.16 -1.85
CA LEU A 174 -0.21 6.28 -2.62
C LEU A 174 -1.42 5.81 -3.42
N HIS A 175 -2.59 6.39 -3.17
CA HIS A 175 -3.78 5.86 -3.82
C HIS A 175 -4.79 6.87 -4.34
N CYS A 176 -5.49 6.45 -5.38
CA CYS A 176 -6.66 7.11 -5.93
C CYS A 176 -7.88 6.18 -5.79
N TRP A 177 -8.93 6.35 -6.59
CA TRP A 177 -10.10 5.45 -6.55
C TRP A 177 -9.78 4.08 -7.13
N ASN A 178 -9.37 4.02 -8.40
CA ASN A 178 -9.14 2.74 -9.10
C ASN A 178 -7.67 2.26 -9.08
N GLY A 179 -6.76 3.18 -8.79
CA GLY A 179 -5.33 2.92 -8.82
C GLY A 179 -4.61 3.25 -10.11
N TRP A 180 -5.31 3.76 -11.13
CA TRP A 180 -4.72 4.09 -12.43
C TRP A 180 -4.17 5.51 -12.51
N HIS A 181 -5.03 6.52 -12.51
CA HIS A 181 -4.69 7.88 -12.98
C HIS A 181 -3.75 8.62 -12.03
N GLN A 182 -4.30 9.13 -10.91
CA GLN A 182 -3.54 10.00 -10.02
C GLN A 182 -2.44 9.26 -9.24
N SER A 183 -2.68 8.02 -8.84
CA SER A 183 -1.67 7.15 -8.21
C SER A 183 -0.58 6.75 -9.19
N GLY A 184 -0.92 6.42 -10.44
CA GLY A 184 0.06 6.20 -11.50
C GLY A 184 0.88 7.46 -11.78
N PHE A 185 0.23 8.64 -11.81
CA PHE A 185 0.91 9.92 -11.98
C PHE A 185 1.94 10.15 -10.87
N SER A 186 1.55 9.96 -9.62
CA SER A 186 2.47 10.06 -8.48
C SER A 186 3.65 9.09 -8.58
N ALA A 187 3.40 7.85 -9.04
CA ALA A 187 4.43 6.84 -9.22
C ALA A 187 5.41 7.21 -10.34
N ALA A 188 4.92 7.72 -11.47
CA ALA A 188 5.76 8.21 -12.57
C ALA A 188 6.70 9.33 -12.09
N LEU A 189 6.19 10.29 -11.30
CA LEU A 189 7.01 11.36 -10.74
C LEU A 189 8.09 10.84 -9.77
N ILE A 190 7.73 9.89 -8.90
CA ILE A 190 8.64 9.28 -7.93
C ILE A 190 9.75 8.50 -8.66
N LEU A 191 9.42 7.75 -9.71
CA LEU A 191 10.39 7.03 -10.52
C LEU A 191 11.35 7.99 -11.24
N MET A 192 10.84 9.10 -11.80
CA MET A 192 11.72 10.14 -12.38
C MET A 192 12.65 10.74 -11.32
N GLN A 193 12.12 11.06 -10.14
CA GLN A 193 12.88 11.68 -9.05
C GLN A 193 14.00 10.78 -8.52
N PHE A 194 13.71 9.51 -8.26
CA PHE A 194 14.62 8.64 -7.50
C PHE A 194 15.28 7.56 -8.36
N CYS A 195 14.63 7.11 -9.44
CA CYS A 195 15.17 6.08 -10.34
C CYS A 195 15.82 6.65 -11.60
N LYS A 196 15.77 7.97 -11.80
CA LYS A 196 16.37 8.69 -12.94
C LYS A 196 15.89 8.16 -14.29
N ILE A 197 14.62 7.75 -14.37
CA ILE A 197 13.98 7.37 -15.63
C ILE A 197 13.64 8.63 -16.43
N THR A 198 13.60 8.53 -17.75
CA THR A 198 13.23 9.66 -18.61
C THR A 198 11.73 9.95 -18.54
N ASN A 199 11.34 11.14 -18.99
CA ASN A 199 9.93 11.51 -19.10
C ASN A 199 9.15 10.56 -20.02
N GLU A 200 9.77 10.06 -21.09
CA GLU A 200 9.19 9.08 -22.01
C GLU A 200 8.96 7.74 -21.32
N GLN A 201 9.97 7.25 -20.57
CA GLN A 201 9.83 6.02 -19.79
C GLN A 201 8.77 6.15 -18.70
N ALA A 202 8.65 7.32 -18.08
CA ALA A 202 7.65 7.58 -17.06
C ALA A 202 6.22 7.66 -17.64
N LEU A 203 6.08 8.25 -18.82
CA LEU A 203 4.82 8.29 -19.56
C LEU A 203 4.38 6.89 -20.00
N GLU A 204 5.31 6.11 -20.54
CA GLU A 204 5.06 4.72 -20.93
C GLU A 204 4.69 3.86 -19.72
N TYR A 205 5.45 3.99 -18.63
CA TYR A 205 5.10 3.37 -17.36
C TYR A 205 3.66 3.69 -16.98
N TRP A 206 3.29 4.97 -16.99
CA TRP A 206 1.94 5.39 -16.60
C TRP A 206 0.86 4.77 -17.49
N ARG A 207 1.00 4.86 -18.83
CA ARG A 207 0.04 4.32 -19.80
C ARG A 207 -0.20 2.83 -19.62
N LEU A 208 0.87 2.03 -19.60
CA LEU A 208 0.79 0.57 -19.42
C LEU A 208 0.10 0.19 -18.10
N ASN A 209 0.23 1.04 -17.10
CA ASN A 209 -0.27 0.81 -15.75
C ASN A 209 -1.70 1.30 -15.50
N THR A 210 -2.33 1.94 -16.50
CA THR A 210 -3.76 2.29 -16.50
C THR A 210 -4.67 1.13 -16.91
N ASP A 211 -4.10 -0.01 -17.30
CA ASP A 211 -4.83 -1.15 -17.86
C ASP A 211 -5.71 -0.75 -19.08
N GLY A 212 -5.20 0.17 -19.92
CA GLY A 212 -5.88 0.67 -21.12
C GLY A 212 -6.80 1.86 -20.89
N LEU A 213 -6.94 2.35 -19.65
CA LEU A 213 -7.87 3.43 -19.30
C LEU A 213 -7.21 4.81 -19.28
N PHE A 214 -6.29 5.08 -20.20
CA PHE A 214 -5.56 6.36 -20.28
C PHE A 214 -6.23 7.40 -21.20
N GLU A 215 -7.15 7.00 -22.09
CA GLU A 215 -7.86 7.92 -22.99
C GLU A 215 -8.65 8.98 -22.22
N GLY A 216 -8.55 10.25 -22.64
CA GLY A 216 -9.20 11.40 -21.98
C GLY A 216 -8.41 11.97 -20.79
N TYR A 217 -7.18 11.50 -20.55
CA TYR A 217 -6.30 11.97 -19.48
C TYR A 217 -5.00 12.60 -20.02
N GLU A 218 -5.05 13.23 -21.19
CA GLU A 218 -3.91 13.90 -21.84
C GLU A 218 -3.27 14.98 -20.95
N HIS A 219 -4.08 15.58 -20.07
CA HIS A 219 -3.59 16.52 -19.07
C HIS A 219 -2.65 15.87 -18.05
N ILE A 220 -2.80 14.58 -17.72
CA ILE A 220 -1.84 13.84 -16.88
C ILE A 220 -0.57 13.55 -17.68
N GLU A 221 -0.70 13.11 -18.92
CA GLU A 221 0.44 12.84 -19.81
C GLU A 221 1.34 14.06 -19.95
N LYS A 222 0.75 15.22 -20.23
CA LYS A 222 1.45 16.51 -20.31
C LYS A 222 2.21 16.80 -19.02
N ARG A 223 1.58 16.60 -17.86
CA ARG A 223 2.22 16.87 -16.56
C ARG A 223 3.37 15.91 -16.25
N ILE A 224 3.30 14.66 -16.69
CA ILE A 224 4.43 13.71 -16.59
C ILE A 224 5.56 14.18 -17.50
N TYR A 225 5.24 14.55 -18.74
CA TYR A 225 6.23 14.98 -19.73
C TYR A 225 6.94 16.29 -19.33
N GLU A 226 6.23 17.22 -18.69
CA GLU A 226 6.77 18.51 -18.24
C GLU A 226 7.48 18.43 -16.88
N PHE A 227 7.34 17.32 -16.15
CA PHE A 227 7.96 17.21 -14.83
C PHE A 227 9.48 17.25 -14.92
N ARG A 228 10.07 18.08 -14.06
CA ARG A 228 11.51 18.15 -13.81
C ARG A 228 11.77 17.78 -12.35
N PRO A 229 12.59 16.73 -12.08
CA PRO A 229 13.02 16.37 -10.74
C PRO A 229 13.56 17.55 -9.95
N PHE A 230 13.45 17.48 -8.63
CA PHE A 230 14.05 18.44 -7.72
C PHE A 230 15.52 18.09 -7.49
N ASP A 231 16.43 19.00 -7.85
CA ASP A 231 17.87 18.76 -7.77
C ASP A 231 18.35 18.56 -6.33
N ASP A 232 17.67 19.17 -5.35
CA ASP A 232 17.97 19.12 -3.92
C ASP A 232 17.36 17.89 -3.21
N ILE A 233 16.56 17.06 -3.90
CA ILE A 233 15.93 15.86 -3.33
C ILE A 233 16.48 14.62 -4.05
N ASN A 234 17.68 14.21 -3.68
CA ASN A 234 18.42 13.16 -4.38
C ASN A 234 18.82 12.02 -3.43
N ILE A 235 19.14 10.85 -4.00
CA ILE A 235 19.60 9.67 -3.28
C ILE A 235 20.91 9.16 -3.89
N SER A 236 21.66 8.37 -3.13
CA SER A 236 22.88 7.73 -3.64
C SER A 236 22.53 6.71 -4.74
N ASP A 237 23.47 6.51 -5.68
CA ASP A 237 23.30 5.52 -6.74
C ASP A 237 23.19 4.08 -6.18
N SER A 238 23.85 3.79 -5.06
CA SER A 238 23.71 2.51 -4.35
C SER A 238 22.29 2.30 -3.84
N THR A 239 21.72 3.29 -3.15
CA THR A 239 20.33 3.26 -2.67
C THR A 239 19.35 3.09 -3.84
N ARG A 240 19.56 3.85 -4.93
CA ARG A 240 18.74 3.74 -6.14
C ARG A 240 18.72 2.32 -6.70
N MET A 241 19.88 1.68 -6.87
CA MET A 241 19.98 0.31 -7.40
C MET A 241 19.26 -0.72 -6.52
N GLN A 242 19.15 -0.47 -5.22
CA GLN A 242 18.48 -1.38 -4.29
C GLN A 242 16.95 -1.27 -4.34
N ILE A 243 16.43 -0.05 -4.39
CA ILE A 243 14.98 0.22 -4.24
C ILE A 243 14.24 0.29 -5.58
N CYS A 244 14.90 0.68 -6.67
CA CYS A 244 14.22 0.88 -7.95
C CYS A 244 13.85 -0.46 -8.60
N PRO A 245 12.58 -0.64 -9.01
CA PRO A 245 12.14 -1.83 -9.71
C PRO A 245 12.61 -1.85 -11.17
N CYS A 246 12.58 -3.04 -11.77
CA CYS A 246 12.72 -3.17 -13.22
C CYS A 246 11.51 -2.52 -13.91
N LEU A 247 11.76 -1.86 -15.05
CA LEU A 247 10.75 -1.28 -15.95
C LEU A 247 10.73 -1.98 -17.32
N LYS A 248 11.18 -3.22 -17.36
CA LYS A 248 11.12 -4.13 -18.51
C LYS A 248 10.24 -5.32 -18.17
#